data_AF-A0A0K2G7I8-F1
#
_entry.id   AF-A0A0K2G7I8-F1
#
_cell.length_a   1.000
_cell.length_b   1.000
_cell.length_c   1.000
_cell.angle_alpha   90.00
_cell.angle_beta   90.00
_cell.angle_gamma   90.00
#
_symmetry.space_group_name_H-M   'P 1'
#
loop_
_entity.id
_entity.type
_entity.pdbx_description
1 polymer ?
#
loop_
_entity_poly.entity_id
_entity_poly.type
_entity_poly.pdbx_seq_one_letter_code
_entity_poly.pdbx_strand_id
1 'polypeptide(L)'
;MRSHTILQIGLGVALMAGSQSMAAAADQPGSDKDMVLIPKGEFTMGSNEHSDEPKHQVVLEAYSIDRYEASNARYKEFMSATGHPAPAYWDDPRLSKSNQPVVGVSWTDANAFCKWEGKRLPTEAEWERAAKGPDGDNHYPWGHKLDPKKANYGQNVGRTMPVDAYPEGASGFGVYNMAGNVFEWVEDWYDPKYYKGSIALNPKGAEKGYNFANQGPVKVLRGGSWLAPETSLHTSHRFWNQPDNNSYGVGLGFRCAKSVAAISDEAAQAGRDAFIAALVAMGAEKHADAMASIEKALAADPGNKEYLATRDLIKKSMKKK
;
A
#
# COMPACT_ATOMS: atom_id res chain seq x y z
N MET A 1 -46.28 -71.74 4.70
CA MET A 1 -45.73 -71.14 5.94
C MET A 1 -44.51 -70.32 5.59
N ARG A 2 -44.59 -68.99 5.63
CA ARG A 2 -43.52 -68.09 6.09
C ARG A 2 -44.06 -66.66 6.09
N SER A 3 -44.03 -66.09 7.28
CA SER A 3 -44.59 -64.82 7.70
C SER A 3 -43.72 -63.66 7.22
N HIS A 4 -44.34 -62.56 6.79
CA HIS A 4 -43.67 -61.28 6.54
C HIS A 4 -43.62 -60.47 7.84
N THR A 5 -42.42 -60.08 8.27
CA THR A 5 -42.21 -59.13 9.37
C THR A 5 -41.80 -57.79 8.78
N ILE A 6 -42.66 -56.79 8.92
CA ILE A 6 -42.40 -55.39 8.56
C ILE A 6 -41.84 -54.71 9.82
N LEU A 7 -40.61 -54.18 9.73
CA LEU A 7 -39.98 -53.40 10.79
C LEU A 7 -40.27 -51.91 10.54
N GLN A 8 -41.13 -51.31 11.36
CA GLN A 8 -41.28 -49.85 11.44
C GLN A 8 -40.13 -49.28 12.28
N ILE A 9 -39.39 -48.31 11.73
CA ILE A 9 -38.44 -47.48 12.47
C ILE A 9 -39.05 -46.10 12.61
N GLY A 10 -39.40 -45.73 13.85
CA GLY A 10 -39.82 -44.38 14.21
C GLY A 10 -38.62 -43.45 14.28
N LEU A 11 -38.67 -42.35 13.54
CA LEU A 11 -37.67 -41.30 13.60
C LEU A 11 -38.14 -40.22 14.59
N GLY A 12 -37.53 -40.19 15.78
CA GLY A 12 -37.73 -39.13 16.75
C GLY A 12 -37.02 -37.84 16.31
N VAL A 13 -37.74 -36.72 16.26
CA VAL A 13 -37.18 -35.39 16.00
C VAL A 13 -36.70 -34.80 17.32
N ALA A 14 -35.37 -34.75 17.50
CA ALA A 14 -34.74 -34.00 18.58
C ALA A 14 -34.48 -32.56 18.11
N LEU A 15 -35.18 -31.60 18.72
CA LEU A 15 -34.93 -30.17 18.57
C LEU A 15 -33.69 -29.79 19.41
N MET A 16 -32.54 -29.70 18.75
CA MET A 16 -31.34 -29.07 19.32
C MET A 16 -31.41 -27.56 19.06
N ALA A 17 -31.60 -26.78 20.13
CA ALA A 17 -31.44 -25.34 20.10
C ALA A 17 -29.94 -24.99 19.96
N GLY A 18 -29.51 -24.69 18.74
CA GLY A 18 -28.16 -24.22 18.45
C GLY A 18 -27.98 -22.76 18.86
N SER A 19 -27.15 -22.53 19.87
CA SER A 19 -26.63 -21.20 20.22
C SER A 19 -25.85 -20.63 19.04
N GLN A 20 -26.33 -19.53 18.46
CA GLN A 20 -25.58 -18.76 17.48
C GLN A 20 -24.44 -18.02 18.18
N SER A 21 -23.24 -18.60 18.13
CA SER A 21 -22.01 -17.86 18.36
C SER A 21 -21.82 -16.91 17.17
N MET A 22 -21.86 -15.60 17.42
CA MET A 22 -21.35 -14.63 16.46
C MET A 22 -19.83 -14.75 16.43
N ALA A 23 -19.34 -15.67 15.60
CA ALA A 23 -17.98 -15.62 15.14
C ALA A 23 -17.82 -14.33 14.33
N ALA A 24 -17.01 -13.40 14.84
CA ALA A 24 -16.51 -12.28 14.08
C ALA A 24 -15.98 -12.83 12.75
N ALA A 25 -16.50 -12.29 11.65
CA ALA A 25 -16.07 -12.66 10.31
C ALA A 25 -14.55 -12.50 10.25
N ALA A 26 -13.84 -13.61 10.11
CA ALA A 26 -12.45 -13.61 9.72
C ALA A 26 -12.37 -12.83 8.39
N ASP A 27 -11.53 -11.80 8.40
CA ASP A 27 -11.18 -10.98 7.26
C ASP A 27 -10.89 -11.91 6.07
N GLN A 28 -11.68 -11.80 5.00
CA GLN A 28 -11.34 -12.45 3.75
C GLN A 28 -9.97 -11.91 3.31
N PRO A 29 -9.10 -12.70 2.66
CA PRO A 29 -7.88 -12.14 2.10
C PRO A 29 -8.28 -11.00 1.16
N GLY A 30 -7.82 -9.80 1.48
CA GLY A 30 -8.08 -8.60 0.69
C GLY A 30 -7.64 -8.78 -0.75
N SER A 31 -8.19 -7.99 -1.67
CA SER A 31 -7.79 -8.04 -3.08
C SER A 31 -6.30 -7.77 -3.20
N ASP A 32 -5.60 -8.40 -4.15
CA ASP A 32 -4.18 -8.08 -4.43
C ASP A 32 -3.98 -6.66 -5.00
N LYS A 33 -5.09 -5.93 -5.22
CA LYS A 33 -5.18 -4.50 -5.56
C LYS A 33 -5.37 -3.59 -4.34
N ASP A 34 -5.45 -4.15 -3.14
CA ASP A 34 -5.64 -3.39 -1.90
C ASP A 34 -4.54 -2.37 -1.69
N MET A 35 -4.93 -1.20 -1.19
CA MET A 35 -4.02 -0.13 -0.82
C MET A 35 -4.13 0.18 0.67
N VAL A 36 -3.01 0.60 1.25
CA VAL A 36 -2.89 1.07 2.62
C VAL A 36 -2.82 2.60 2.60
N LEU A 37 -3.66 3.25 3.40
CA LEU A 37 -3.58 4.69 3.63
C LEU A 37 -2.40 4.99 4.58
N ILE A 38 -1.45 5.77 4.09
CA ILE A 38 -0.37 6.34 4.90
C ILE A 38 -0.79 7.76 5.30
N PRO A 39 -0.94 8.05 6.60
CA PRO A 39 -1.39 9.36 7.04
C PRO A 39 -0.31 10.42 6.79
N LYS A 40 -0.77 11.68 6.65
CA LYS A 40 0.11 12.85 6.66
C LYS A 40 0.98 12.82 7.91
N GLY A 41 2.25 13.16 7.77
CA GLY A 41 3.15 13.24 8.91
C GLY A 41 4.59 13.44 8.52
N GLU A 42 5.39 13.72 9.54
CA GLU A 42 6.83 13.82 9.45
C GLU A 42 7.51 12.48 9.75
N PHE A 43 8.70 12.30 9.19
CA PHE A 43 9.59 11.18 9.52
C PHE A 43 11.04 11.50 9.20
N THR A 44 11.95 10.73 9.82
CA THR A 44 13.37 10.80 9.50
C THR A 44 13.67 9.88 8.32
N MET A 45 13.94 10.48 7.16
CA MET A 45 14.37 9.77 5.96
C MET A 45 15.90 9.62 5.96
N GLY A 46 16.39 8.44 5.60
CA GLY A 46 17.80 8.06 5.63
C GLY A 46 18.26 7.40 6.95
N SER A 47 19.50 6.93 6.97
CA SER A 47 20.10 6.22 8.12
C SER A 47 21.53 6.67 8.46
N ASN A 48 22.21 7.40 7.56
CA ASN A 48 23.66 7.66 7.59
C ASN A 48 24.57 6.41 7.46
N GLU A 49 24.03 5.23 7.13
CA GLU A 49 24.87 4.04 6.93
C GLU A 49 25.64 4.08 5.61
N HIS A 50 25.02 4.67 4.58
CA HIS A 50 25.66 5.02 3.32
C HIS A 50 25.71 6.52 3.08
N SER A 51 26.66 6.95 2.26
CA SER A 51 26.95 8.38 2.03
C SER A 51 25.84 9.14 1.30
N ASP A 52 24.96 8.41 0.60
CA ASP A 52 23.87 8.91 -0.23
C ASP A 52 22.50 8.84 0.46
N GLU A 53 22.45 8.40 1.72
CA GLU A 53 21.25 8.34 2.55
C GLU A 53 21.38 9.10 3.90
N PRO A 54 21.96 10.32 3.93
CA PRO A 54 22.07 11.05 5.19
C PRO A 54 20.70 11.38 5.78
N LYS A 55 20.59 11.27 7.10
CA LYS A 55 19.34 11.54 7.83
C LYS A 55 18.87 12.98 7.61
N HIS A 56 17.61 13.15 7.22
CA HIS A 56 16.95 14.44 7.09
C HIS A 56 15.45 14.31 7.36
N GLN A 57 14.80 15.42 7.74
CA GLN A 57 13.36 15.42 8.03
C GLN A 57 12.55 15.62 6.75
N VAL A 58 11.51 14.81 6.60
CA VAL A 58 10.56 14.90 5.49
C VAL A 58 9.14 14.89 6.03
N VAL A 59 8.29 15.74 5.47
CA VAL A 59 6.85 15.80 5.72
C VAL A 59 6.14 15.35 4.46
N LEU A 60 5.31 14.32 4.58
CA LEU A 60 4.47 13.83 3.48
C LEU A 60 3.02 14.17 3.76
N GLU A 61 2.30 14.58 2.72
CA GLU A 61 0.83 14.53 2.72
C GLU A 61 0.34 13.09 2.77
N ALA A 62 -0.94 12.89 3.09
CA ALA A 62 -1.52 11.56 3.08
C ALA A 62 -1.57 11.00 1.64
N TYR A 63 -1.26 9.72 1.50
CA TYR A 63 -1.31 8.99 0.23
C TYR A 63 -1.69 7.54 0.49
N SER A 64 -2.14 6.84 -0.55
CA SER A 64 -2.32 5.40 -0.50
C SER A 64 -1.18 4.71 -1.24
N ILE A 65 -0.72 3.57 -0.74
CA ILE A 65 0.27 2.72 -1.42
C ILE A 65 -0.26 1.29 -1.49
N ASP A 66 0.00 0.58 -2.58
CA ASP A 66 -0.39 -0.82 -2.72
C ASP A 66 0.18 -1.63 -1.54
N ARG A 67 -0.69 -2.43 -0.91
CA ARG A 67 -0.33 -3.31 0.21
C ARG A 67 0.74 -4.32 -0.20
N TYR A 68 0.67 -4.77 -1.44
CA TYR A 68 1.48 -5.82 -2.05
C TYR A 68 2.21 -5.30 -3.28
N GLU A 69 3.29 -5.97 -3.69
CA GLU A 69 3.89 -5.75 -5.01
C GLU A 69 2.88 -6.06 -6.13
N ALA A 70 3.05 -5.47 -7.32
CA ALA A 70 2.22 -5.83 -8.47
C ALA A 70 2.43 -7.30 -8.84
N SER A 71 1.36 -8.09 -8.85
CA SER A 71 1.42 -9.53 -9.13
C SER A 71 1.51 -9.83 -10.63
N ASN A 72 2.00 -11.02 -10.98
CA ASN A 72 1.93 -11.52 -12.36
C ASN A 72 0.47 -11.59 -12.86
N ALA A 73 -0.49 -11.92 -11.99
CA ALA A 73 -1.90 -11.92 -12.35
C ALA A 73 -2.37 -10.53 -12.81
N ARG A 74 -2.10 -9.50 -12.00
CA ARG A 74 -2.42 -8.10 -12.35
C ARG A 74 -1.70 -7.65 -13.61
N TYR A 75 -0.42 -7.97 -13.76
CA TYR A 75 0.34 -7.59 -14.95
C TYR A 75 -0.19 -8.28 -16.22
N LYS A 76 -0.68 -9.52 -16.12
CA LYS A 76 -1.33 -10.21 -17.23
C LYS A 76 -2.62 -9.53 -17.68
N GLU A 77 -3.40 -8.97 -16.75
CA GLU A 77 -4.59 -8.16 -17.09
C GLU A 77 -4.18 -6.91 -17.89
N PHE A 78 -3.14 -6.21 -17.43
CA PHE A 78 -2.58 -5.04 -18.11
C PHE A 78 -2.14 -5.36 -19.55
N MET A 79 -1.34 -6.41 -19.74
CA MET A 79 -0.91 -6.83 -21.09
C MET A 79 -2.10 -7.18 -21.98
N SER A 80 -3.07 -7.90 -21.44
CA SER A 80 -4.27 -8.30 -22.20
C SER A 80 -5.13 -7.10 -22.61
N ALA A 81 -5.23 -6.09 -21.75
CA ALA A 81 -6.05 -4.90 -21.97
C ALA A 81 -5.39 -3.88 -22.93
N THR A 82 -4.07 -3.84 -22.99
CA THR A 82 -3.33 -2.77 -23.68
C THR A 82 -2.48 -3.25 -24.84
N GLY A 83 -2.21 -4.55 -24.95
CA GLY A 83 -1.23 -5.10 -25.87
C GLY A 83 0.22 -4.85 -25.45
N HIS A 84 0.47 -4.44 -24.20
CA HIS A 84 1.82 -4.22 -23.67
C HIS A 84 2.65 -5.51 -23.73
N PRO A 85 3.94 -5.45 -24.13
CA PRO A 85 4.78 -6.64 -24.27
C PRO A 85 5.02 -7.33 -22.92
N ALA A 86 5.30 -8.64 -22.99
CA ALA A 86 5.71 -9.40 -21.83
C ALA A 86 7.07 -8.90 -21.29
N PRO A 87 7.23 -8.82 -19.95
CA PRO A 87 8.47 -8.39 -19.35
C PRO A 87 9.54 -9.48 -19.49
N ALA A 88 10.78 -9.15 -19.14
CA ALA A 88 11.84 -10.14 -19.07
C ALA A 88 11.47 -11.24 -18.06
N TYR A 89 11.85 -12.48 -18.36
CA TYR A 89 11.61 -13.66 -17.50
C TYR A 89 10.14 -14.05 -17.29
N TRP A 90 9.21 -13.56 -18.09
CA TRP A 90 7.78 -13.88 -17.99
C TRP A 90 7.47 -15.39 -18.01
N ASP A 91 8.26 -16.16 -18.76
CA ASP A 91 8.09 -17.62 -18.88
C ASP A 91 8.95 -18.42 -17.89
N ASP A 92 9.71 -17.77 -16.99
CA ASP A 92 10.53 -18.48 -16.00
C ASP A 92 9.64 -19.07 -14.89
N PRO A 93 9.54 -20.40 -14.74
CA PRO A 93 8.64 -21.04 -13.78
C PRO A 93 8.98 -20.74 -12.30
N ARG A 94 10.16 -20.18 -12.03
CA ARG A 94 10.53 -19.72 -10.69
C ARG A 94 9.85 -18.39 -10.34
N LEU A 95 9.50 -17.59 -11.35
CA LEU A 95 9.13 -16.18 -11.21
C LEU A 95 7.72 -15.87 -11.75
N SER A 96 7.10 -16.79 -12.48
CA SER A 96 5.89 -16.55 -13.29
C SER A 96 4.56 -16.98 -12.66
N LYS A 97 4.53 -17.43 -11.40
CA LYS A 97 3.26 -17.81 -10.76
C LYS A 97 2.37 -16.59 -10.56
N SER A 98 1.06 -16.78 -10.67
CA SER A 98 0.06 -15.71 -10.65
C SER A 98 0.13 -14.79 -9.43
N ASN A 99 0.42 -15.35 -8.25
CA ASN A 99 0.51 -14.62 -6.99
C ASN A 99 1.93 -14.18 -6.62
N GLN A 100 2.93 -14.42 -7.47
CA GLN A 100 4.27 -13.86 -7.30
C GLN A 100 4.31 -12.43 -7.87
N PRO A 101 5.23 -11.58 -7.37
CA PRO A 101 5.45 -10.27 -7.97
C PRO A 101 5.91 -10.43 -9.42
N VAL A 102 5.42 -9.56 -10.30
CA VAL A 102 5.99 -9.42 -11.63
C VAL A 102 7.43 -8.90 -11.51
N VAL A 103 8.31 -9.47 -12.31
CA VAL A 103 9.74 -9.09 -12.37
C VAL A 103 10.16 -8.84 -13.80
N GLY A 104 11.36 -8.28 -13.97
CA GLY A 104 11.92 -8.05 -15.28
C GLY A 104 11.21 -6.92 -16.03
N VAL A 105 10.64 -5.99 -15.28
CA VAL A 105 10.00 -4.78 -15.80
C VAL A 105 10.96 -3.61 -15.75
N SER A 106 10.92 -2.76 -16.77
CA SER A 106 11.59 -1.47 -16.76
C SER A 106 10.82 -0.47 -15.89
N TRP A 107 11.40 0.70 -15.62
CA TRP A 107 10.68 1.79 -14.98
C TRP A 107 9.52 2.28 -15.86
N THR A 108 9.70 2.28 -17.18
CA THR A 108 8.67 2.71 -18.14
C THR A 108 7.48 1.75 -18.16
N ASP A 109 7.74 0.45 -18.06
CA ASP A 109 6.71 -0.59 -17.91
C ASP A 109 5.92 -0.42 -16.61
N ALA A 110 6.63 -0.26 -15.49
CA ALA A 110 6.04 -0.08 -14.17
C ALA A 110 5.15 1.18 -14.11
N ASN A 111 5.63 2.30 -14.65
CA ASN A 111 4.86 3.55 -14.72
C ASN A 111 3.64 3.42 -15.64
N ALA A 112 3.76 2.77 -16.79
CA ALA A 112 2.65 2.52 -17.70
C ALA A 112 1.55 1.68 -17.03
N PHE A 113 1.94 0.61 -16.33
CA PHE A 113 1.02 -0.21 -15.54
C PHE A 113 0.30 0.63 -14.47
N CYS A 114 1.03 1.39 -13.65
CA CYS A 114 0.38 2.15 -12.57
C CYS A 114 -0.59 3.19 -13.13
N LYS A 115 -0.25 3.85 -14.24
CA LYS A 115 -1.17 4.77 -14.94
C LYS A 115 -2.42 4.07 -15.46
N TRP A 116 -2.28 2.87 -16.04
CA TRP A 116 -3.42 2.08 -16.51
C TRP A 116 -4.38 1.71 -15.36
N GLU A 117 -3.87 1.44 -14.16
CA GLU A 117 -4.70 1.23 -12.96
C GLU A 117 -5.26 2.53 -12.35
N GLY A 118 -5.01 3.71 -12.94
CA GLY A 118 -5.42 5.00 -12.37
C GLY A 118 -4.65 5.38 -11.10
N LYS A 119 -3.39 4.93 -11.02
CA LYS A 119 -2.42 5.15 -9.94
C LYS A 119 -1.15 5.81 -10.51
N ARG A 120 -0.07 5.82 -9.73
CA ARG A 120 1.29 6.27 -10.10
C ARG A 120 2.33 5.42 -9.38
N LEU A 121 3.61 5.58 -9.67
CA LEU A 121 4.66 5.07 -8.80
C LEU A 121 4.71 5.89 -7.49
N PRO A 122 5.08 5.29 -6.34
CA PRO A 122 5.38 6.04 -5.12
C PRO A 122 6.61 6.91 -5.35
N THR A 123 6.76 7.99 -4.59
CA THR A 123 8.07 8.63 -4.47
C THR A 123 9.01 7.80 -3.59
N GLU A 124 10.31 8.04 -3.67
CA GLU A 124 11.29 7.40 -2.78
C GLU A 124 10.94 7.65 -1.30
N ALA A 125 10.54 8.89 -0.99
CA ALA A 125 10.16 9.27 0.37
C ALA A 125 8.86 8.60 0.83
N GLU A 126 7.85 8.50 -0.04
CA GLU A 126 6.63 7.76 0.24
C GLU A 126 6.96 6.28 0.51
N TRP A 127 7.73 5.66 -0.36
CA TRP A 127 8.14 4.27 -0.18
C TRP A 127 8.85 4.05 1.17
N GLU A 128 9.81 4.91 1.52
CA GLU A 128 10.57 4.79 2.77
C GLU A 128 9.69 5.00 4.00
N ARG A 129 8.76 5.98 3.97
CA ARG A 129 7.78 6.17 5.06
C ARG A 129 6.92 4.92 5.24
N ALA A 130 6.41 4.35 4.15
CA ALA A 130 5.61 3.14 4.19
C ALA A 130 6.39 1.95 4.76
N ALA A 131 7.69 1.86 4.46
CA ALA A 131 8.58 0.82 4.98
C ALA A 131 8.90 1.01 6.47
N LYS A 132 9.24 2.25 6.89
CA LYS A 132 9.62 2.56 8.28
C LYS A 132 8.46 2.44 9.28
N GLY A 133 7.21 2.46 8.82
CA GLY A 133 6.06 2.36 9.70
C GLY A 133 5.73 3.67 10.45
N PRO A 134 4.74 3.63 11.37
CA PRO A 134 4.19 4.82 12.02
C PRO A 134 5.20 5.69 12.76
N ASP A 135 6.12 5.05 13.49
CA ASP A 135 7.16 5.74 14.28
C ASP A 135 8.22 6.40 13.39
N GLY A 136 8.34 5.96 12.13
CA GLY A 136 9.16 6.62 11.11
C GLY A 136 10.67 6.45 11.31
N ASP A 137 11.12 5.48 12.10
CA ASP A 137 12.53 5.27 12.43
C ASP A 137 13.02 3.82 12.28
N ASN A 138 12.13 2.87 11.98
CA ASN A 138 12.50 1.45 11.87
C ASN A 138 13.62 1.21 10.85
N HIS A 139 14.50 0.27 11.16
CA HIS A 139 15.63 -0.09 10.31
C HIS A 139 15.22 -1.08 9.20
N TYR A 140 14.43 -2.08 9.59
CA TYR A 140 13.70 -3.02 8.75
C TYR A 140 12.20 -2.75 8.91
N PRO A 141 11.32 -3.20 8.00
CA PRO A 141 9.89 -2.92 8.11
C PRO A 141 9.25 -3.32 9.45
N TRP A 142 9.79 -4.35 10.09
CA TRP A 142 9.32 -4.92 11.35
C TRP A 142 10.12 -4.49 12.60
N GLY A 143 11.05 -3.53 12.49
CA GLY A 143 11.83 -3.03 13.65
C GLY A 143 13.31 -2.83 13.35
N HIS A 144 14.15 -2.93 14.39
CA HIS A 144 15.60 -2.61 14.28
C HIS A 144 16.53 -3.83 14.21
N LYS A 145 15.99 -5.05 14.29
CA LYS A 145 16.78 -6.29 14.25
C LYS A 145 16.36 -7.13 13.06
N LEU A 146 17.35 -7.65 12.34
CA LEU A 146 17.11 -8.61 11.28
C LEU A 146 16.42 -9.84 11.86
N ASP A 147 15.35 -10.25 11.21
CA ASP A 147 14.77 -11.58 11.38
C ASP A 147 14.77 -12.28 10.00
N PRO A 148 15.63 -13.29 9.79
CA PRO A 148 15.72 -14.00 8.51
C PRO A 148 14.42 -14.68 8.08
N LYS A 149 13.45 -14.88 8.98
CA LYS A 149 12.16 -15.48 8.68
C LYS A 149 11.14 -14.49 8.14
N LYS A 150 11.45 -13.19 8.09
CA LYS A 150 10.52 -12.11 7.72
C LYS A 150 10.74 -11.53 6.32
N ALA A 151 11.71 -12.04 5.58
CA ALA A 151 12.01 -11.59 4.22
C ALA A 151 12.63 -12.69 3.34
N ASN A 152 12.52 -12.52 2.03
CA ASN A 152 13.17 -13.34 1.01
C ASN A 152 14.36 -12.60 0.41
N TYR A 153 15.58 -13.09 0.60
CA TYR A 153 16.82 -12.40 0.21
C TYR A 153 18.00 -13.37 0.13
N GLY A 154 19.12 -12.94 -0.46
CA GLY A 154 20.37 -13.70 -0.46
C GLY A 154 20.27 -15.10 -1.06
N GLN A 155 19.34 -15.31 -1.99
CA GLN A 155 18.97 -16.59 -2.60
C GLN A 155 18.48 -17.66 -1.63
N ASN A 156 18.02 -17.30 -0.42
CA ASN A 156 17.59 -18.25 0.60
C ASN A 156 16.49 -19.22 0.10
N VAL A 157 15.61 -18.78 -0.81
CA VAL A 157 14.61 -19.63 -1.48
C VAL A 157 14.96 -19.95 -2.95
N GLY A 158 15.78 -19.11 -3.60
CA GLY A 158 16.16 -19.27 -5.01
C GLY A 158 15.09 -18.83 -6.03
N ARG A 159 14.07 -18.08 -5.58
CA ARG A 159 12.97 -17.53 -6.39
C ARG A 159 12.24 -16.41 -5.65
N THR A 160 11.36 -15.69 -6.33
CA THR A 160 10.38 -14.81 -5.68
C THR A 160 9.36 -15.63 -4.87
N MET A 161 8.81 -15.03 -3.84
CA MET A 161 7.73 -15.59 -3.02
C MET A 161 6.41 -14.89 -3.37
N PRO A 162 5.25 -15.49 -3.01
CA PRO A 162 3.97 -14.81 -3.14
C PRO A 162 3.98 -13.40 -2.55
N VAL A 163 3.23 -12.48 -3.15
CA VAL A 163 3.20 -11.07 -2.73
C VAL A 163 2.65 -10.87 -1.30
N ASP A 164 1.93 -11.86 -0.78
CA ASP A 164 1.39 -11.93 0.59
C ASP A 164 2.23 -12.80 1.54
N ALA A 165 3.41 -13.25 1.11
CA ALA A 165 4.34 -13.98 1.97
C ALA A 165 4.87 -13.10 3.12
N TYR A 166 5.35 -13.74 4.18
CA TYR A 166 5.95 -13.08 5.34
C TYR A 166 5.05 -12.06 6.04
N PRO A 167 3.85 -12.44 6.52
CA PRO A 167 2.93 -11.50 7.19
C PRO A 167 3.54 -10.81 8.42
N GLU A 168 4.44 -11.50 9.15
CA GLU A 168 5.16 -10.91 10.29
C GLU A 168 6.29 -9.94 9.88
N GLY A 169 6.61 -9.89 8.59
CA GLY A 169 7.56 -8.97 7.97
C GLY A 169 6.90 -7.74 7.33
N ALA A 170 5.57 -7.63 7.38
CA ALA A 170 4.87 -6.43 6.96
C ALA A 170 5.31 -5.22 7.81
N SER A 171 5.32 -4.02 7.20
CA SER A 171 5.63 -2.80 7.93
C SER A 171 4.59 -2.51 9.02
N GLY A 172 4.88 -1.56 9.92
CA GLY A 172 3.90 -1.11 10.92
C GLY A 172 2.60 -0.53 10.32
N PHE A 173 2.59 -0.19 9.03
CA PHE A 173 1.38 0.19 8.30
C PHE A 173 0.65 -0.99 7.64
N GLY A 174 1.22 -2.20 7.69
CA GLY A 174 0.67 -3.40 7.06
C GLY A 174 1.04 -3.56 5.59
N VAL A 175 2.13 -2.94 5.14
CA VAL A 175 2.64 -3.05 3.76
C VAL A 175 3.65 -4.20 3.69
N TYR A 176 3.39 -5.18 2.83
CA TYR A 176 4.13 -6.44 2.77
C TYR A 176 5.39 -6.31 1.92
N ASN A 177 6.38 -7.18 2.18
CA ASN A 177 7.59 -7.33 1.38
C ASN A 177 8.33 -6.02 1.08
N MET A 178 8.25 -5.02 1.96
CA MET A 178 9.05 -3.79 1.83
C MET A 178 10.55 -4.06 2.00
N ALA A 179 10.94 -5.26 2.44
CA ALA A 179 12.32 -5.74 2.47
C ALA A 179 12.42 -7.10 1.77
N GLY A 180 13.25 -7.16 0.73
CA GLY A 180 13.51 -8.36 -0.06
C GLY A 180 12.45 -8.61 -1.13
N ASN A 181 12.36 -9.86 -1.55
CA ASN A 181 11.51 -10.34 -2.64
C ASN A 181 11.84 -9.71 -4.00
N VAL A 182 11.48 -8.45 -4.27
CA VAL A 182 11.87 -7.72 -5.49
C VAL A 182 12.31 -6.30 -5.17
N PHE A 183 13.30 -5.81 -5.91
CA PHE A 183 13.59 -4.39 -5.89
C PHE A 183 12.42 -3.65 -6.51
N GLU A 184 12.04 -2.51 -5.93
CA GLU A 184 10.87 -1.78 -6.38
C GLU A 184 11.25 -0.44 -7.01
N TRP A 185 10.79 -0.23 -8.25
CA TRP A 185 10.86 1.07 -8.90
C TRP A 185 10.02 2.11 -8.16
N VAL A 186 10.60 3.30 -7.98
CA VAL A 186 9.90 4.50 -7.50
C VAL A 186 9.99 5.61 -8.55
N GLU A 187 9.20 6.68 -8.40
CA GLU A 187 9.12 7.78 -9.39
C GLU A 187 10.46 8.53 -9.54
N ASP A 188 11.23 8.62 -8.48
CA ASP A 188 12.36 9.55 -8.32
C ASP A 188 13.55 9.23 -9.23
N TRP A 189 14.18 10.28 -9.74
CA TRP A 189 15.53 10.21 -10.28
C TRP A 189 16.54 10.06 -9.15
N TYR A 190 17.50 9.15 -9.31
CA TYR A 190 18.55 8.94 -8.33
C TYR A 190 19.66 9.99 -8.49
N ASP A 191 19.98 10.68 -7.40
CA ASP A 191 21.22 11.45 -7.25
C ASP A 191 21.80 11.16 -5.86
N PRO A 192 23.08 10.78 -5.75
CA PRO A 192 23.71 10.46 -4.47
C PRO A 192 23.83 11.66 -3.52
N LYS A 193 23.65 12.89 -4.02
CA LYS A 193 23.72 14.14 -3.24
C LYS A 193 22.34 14.68 -2.86
N TYR A 194 21.25 14.11 -3.39
CA TYR A 194 19.90 14.68 -3.25
C TYR A 194 19.52 14.93 -1.79
N TYR A 195 19.74 13.96 -0.90
CA TYR A 195 19.33 14.06 0.51
C TYR A 195 19.95 15.26 1.24
N LYS A 196 21.15 15.71 0.85
CA LYS A 196 21.83 16.86 1.50
C LYS A 196 21.16 18.21 1.21
N GLY A 197 20.38 18.30 0.13
CA GLY A 197 19.66 19.51 -0.28
C GLY A 197 18.18 19.26 -0.54
N SER A 198 17.65 18.14 -0.05
CA SER A 198 16.25 17.74 -0.24
C SER A 198 15.32 18.74 0.41
N ILE A 199 14.18 19.01 -0.24
CA ILE A 199 13.11 19.79 0.38
C ILE A 199 12.37 18.94 1.41
N ALA A 200 11.89 19.56 2.48
CA ALA A 200 11.18 18.83 3.54
C ALA A 200 9.79 18.37 3.10
N LEU A 201 9.02 19.20 2.39
CA LEU A 201 7.63 18.93 2.07
C LEU A 201 7.49 18.17 0.73
N ASN A 202 6.98 16.94 0.79
CA ASN A 202 6.69 16.08 -0.37
C ASN A 202 7.82 16.01 -1.42
N PRO A 203 9.08 15.67 -1.04
CA PRO A 203 10.18 15.56 -1.99
C PRO A 203 9.83 14.57 -3.11
N LYS A 204 10.21 14.94 -4.33
CA LYS A 204 9.96 14.19 -5.58
C LYS A 204 11.25 13.73 -6.26
N GLY A 205 12.36 13.73 -5.52
CA GLY A 205 13.66 13.34 -6.02
C GLY A 205 14.35 14.47 -6.79
N ALA A 206 15.51 14.15 -7.37
CA ALA A 206 16.26 15.10 -8.18
C ALA A 206 15.50 15.44 -9.48
N GLU A 207 15.71 16.65 -10.01
CA GLU A 207 15.13 17.02 -11.31
C GLU A 207 15.67 16.16 -12.47
N LYS A 208 16.91 15.68 -12.33
CA LYS A 208 17.58 14.81 -13.31
C LYS A 208 18.35 13.71 -12.58
N GLY A 209 18.36 12.52 -13.17
CA GLY A 209 19.14 11.40 -12.66
C GLY A 209 20.64 11.62 -12.85
N TYR A 210 21.41 11.13 -11.89
CA TYR A 210 22.86 11.09 -11.97
C TYR A 210 23.27 10.26 -13.19
N ASN A 211 24.26 10.74 -13.92
CA ASN A 211 24.76 10.07 -15.11
C ASN A 211 26.12 9.43 -14.82
N PHE A 212 26.10 8.15 -14.49
CA PHE A 212 27.32 7.39 -14.24
C PHE A 212 28.05 7.17 -15.56
N ALA A 213 29.26 7.74 -15.67
CA ALA A 213 30.16 7.53 -16.81
C ALA A 213 29.51 7.72 -18.20
N ASN A 214 28.58 8.68 -18.33
CA ASN A 214 27.83 8.97 -19.56
C ASN A 214 26.95 7.82 -20.10
N GLN A 215 26.54 6.89 -19.24
CA GLN A 215 25.67 5.77 -19.63
C GLN A 215 24.18 6.13 -19.65
N GLY A 216 23.81 7.29 -19.09
CA GLY A 216 22.43 7.78 -19.01
C GLY A 216 21.99 8.01 -17.57
N PRO A 217 20.90 8.80 -17.37
CA PRO A 217 20.36 9.07 -16.05
C PRO A 217 19.69 7.82 -15.46
N VAL A 218 19.73 7.69 -14.14
CA VAL A 218 19.22 6.51 -13.42
C VAL A 218 18.08 6.84 -12.47
N LYS A 219 17.11 5.93 -12.35
CA LYS A 219 15.97 5.99 -11.43
C LYS A 219 16.29 5.21 -10.15
N VAL A 220 15.62 5.57 -9.06
CA VAL A 220 15.77 4.92 -7.76
C VAL A 220 15.09 3.56 -7.73
N LEU A 221 15.72 2.60 -7.03
CA LEU A 221 15.18 1.30 -6.63
C LEU A 221 15.25 1.14 -5.12
N ARG A 222 14.26 0.47 -4.53
CA ARG A 222 14.11 0.30 -3.07
C ARG A 222 13.89 -1.16 -2.67
N GLY A 223 14.12 -1.48 -1.39
CA GLY A 223 13.68 -2.73 -0.76
C GLY A 223 14.62 -3.93 -0.84
N GLY A 224 15.55 -3.97 -1.79
CA GLY A 224 16.34 -5.19 -2.01
C GLY A 224 15.53 -6.26 -2.76
N SER A 225 16.07 -7.46 -2.91
CA SER A 225 15.37 -8.54 -3.61
C SER A 225 15.77 -9.91 -3.11
N TRP A 226 15.11 -10.95 -3.61
CA TRP A 226 15.43 -12.34 -3.32
C TRP A 226 16.88 -12.73 -3.67
N LEU A 227 17.58 -11.97 -4.51
CA LEU A 227 19.00 -12.17 -4.86
C LEU A 227 19.94 -11.23 -4.12
N ALA A 228 19.44 -10.09 -3.64
CA ALA A 228 20.23 -9.05 -3.02
C ALA A 228 20.75 -9.50 -1.63
N PRO A 229 21.90 -8.98 -1.18
CA PRO A 229 22.40 -9.24 0.16
C PRO A 229 21.51 -8.60 1.23
N GLU A 230 21.70 -9.03 2.47
CA GLU A 230 21.01 -8.49 3.67
C GLU A 230 21.11 -6.96 3.77
N THR A 231 22.24 -6.38 3.40
CA THR A 231 22.47 -4.92 3.47
C THR A 231 21.51 -4.11 2.59
N SER A 232 20.86 -4.74 1.61
CA SER A 232 19.86 -4.09 0.76
C SER A 232 18.44 -4.13 1.35
N LEU A 233 18.23 -4.81 2.48
CA LEU A 233 16.92 -4.93 3.14
C LEU A 233 16.56 -3.74 4.02
N HIS A 234 17.51 -2.83 4.23
CA HIS A 234 17.28 -1.68 5.10
C HIS A 234 16.22 -0.77 4.47
N THR A 235 15.32 -0.28 5.31
CA THR A 235 14.24 0.64 4.90
C THR A 235 14.77 1.90 4.22
N SER A 236 16.02 2.31 4.49
CA SER A 236 16.65 3.50 3.90
C SER A 236 17.52 3.21 2.67
N HIS A 237 17.93 1.95 2.46
CA HIS A 237 18.93 1.59 1.45
C HIS A 237 18.45 1.98 0.04
N ARG A 238 19.27 2.77 -0.64
CA ARG A 238 19.01 3.29 -1.98
C ARG A 238 19.78 2.45 -3.00
N PHE A 239 19.10 2.02 -4.05
CA PHE A 239 19.75 1.50 -5.24
C PHE A 239 19.27 2.25 -6.47
N TRP A 240 19.85 1.95 -7.63
CA TRP A 240 19.51 2.65 -8.86
C TRP A 240 19.75 1.79 -10.08
N ASN A 241 19.02 2.08 -11.15
CA ASN A 241 19.28 1.50 -12.46
C ASN A 241 18.74 2.44 -13.56
N GLN A 242 19.15 2.20 -14.79
CA GLN A 242 18.63 2.93 -15.95
C GLN A 242 17.15 2.60 -16.15
N PRO A 243 16.31 3.59 -16.51
CA PRO A 243 14.87 3.42 -16.57
C PRO A 243 14.42 2.38 -17.61
N ASP A 244 15.17 2.20 -18.70
CA ASP A 244 14.85 1.24 -19.76
C ASP A 244 15.43 -0.16 -19.50
N ASN A 245 16.22 -0.32 -18.44
CA ASN A 245 16.85 -1.58 -18.12
C ASN A 245 15.88 -2.48 -17.34
N ASN A 246 15.62 -3.66 -17.88
CA ASN A 246 14.70 -4.63 -17.33
C ASN A 246 15.36 -6.01 -17.06
N SER A 247 16.66 -6.18 -17.34
CA SER A 247 17.29 -7.49 -17.50
C SER A 247 18.52 -7.72 -16.59
N TYR A 248 18.54 -7.18 -15.37
CA TYR A 248 19.69 -7.36 -14.48
C TYR A 248 19.64 -8.53 -13.52
N GLY A 249 18.71 -9.49 -13.68
CA GLY A 249 18.69 -10.67 -12.81
C GLY A 249 18.74 -10.30 -11.32
N VAL A 250 18.14 -9.18 -10.92
CA VAL A 250 18.08 -8.70 -9.53
C VAL A 250 16.64 -8.66 -9.01
N GLY A 251 15.68 -9.20 -9.77
CA GLY A 251 14.25 -9.14 -9.44
C GLY A 251 13.74 -7.71 -9.41
N LEU A 252 13.70 -7.03 -10.55
CA LEU A 252 13.14 -5.68 -10.69
C LEU A 252 11.62 -5.78 -10.83
N GLY A 253 10.89 -5.36 -9.80
CA GLY A 253 9.44 -5.23 -9.76
C GLY A 253 9.04 -3.81 -9.33
N PHE A 254 7.83 -3.67 -8.80
CA PHE A 254 7.29 -2.38 -8.35
C PHE A 254 5.99 -2.57 -7.57
N ARG A 255 5.54 -1.48 -6.95
CA ARG A 255 4.18 -1.30 -6.44
C ARG A 255 3.68 0.09 -6.81
N CYS A 256 2.36 0.27 -6.82
CA CYS A 256 1.77 1.57 -7.14
C CYS A 256 1.39 2.37 -5.87
N ALA A 257 1.25 3.67 -6.04
CA ALA A 257 0.71 4.60 -5.06
C ALA A 257 -0.36 5.49 -5.70
N LYS A 258 -1.14 6.16 -4.86
CA LYS A 258 -2.19 7.08 -5.28
C LYS A 258 -2.21 8.25 -4.32
N SER A 259 -2.19 9.46 -4.87
CA SER A 259 -2.43 10.65 -4.08
C SER A 259 -3.86 10.60 -3.54
N VAL A 260 -4.02 10.77 -2.23
CA VAL A 260 -5.35 11.08 -1.68
C VAL A 260 -5.65 12.51 -2.14
N ALA A 261 -6.84 12.75 -2.68
CA ALA A 261 -7.24 14.12 -3.00
C ALA A 261 -7.11 14.91 -1.69
N ALA A 262 -6.11 15.79 -1.61
CA ALA A 262 -5.96 16.67 -0.47
C ALA A 262 -7.22 17.52 -0.44
N ILE A 263 -8.13 17.22 0.49
CA ILE A 263 -9.06 18.21 0.97
C ILE A 263 -8.13 19.30 1.49
N SER A 264 -8.12 20.47 0.84
CA SER A 264 -7.19 21.54 1.24
C SER A 264 -7.36 21.81 2.73
N ASP A 265 -6.31 22.23 3.44
CA ASP A 265 -6.40 22.48 4.89
C ASP A 265 -7.56 23.46 5.20
N GLU A 266 -7.88 24.38 4.28
CA GLU A 266 -9.04 25.25 4.33
C GLU A 266 -10.37 24.51 4.15
N ALA A 267 -10.46 23.56 3.21
CA ALA A 267 -11.64 22.74 3.03
C ALA A 267 -11.85 21.80 4.23
N ALA A 268 -10.77 21.25 4.80
CA ALA A 268 -10.83 20.42 5.99
C ALA A 268 -11.25 21.24 7.23
N GLN A 269 -10.73 22.46 7.36
CA GLN A 269 -11.17 23.40 8.41
C GLN A 269 -12.62 23.82 8.22
N ALA A 270 -13.03 24.17 7.00
CA ALA A 270 -14.41 24.51 6.67
C ALA A 270 -15.37 23.34 6.93
N GLY A 271 -14.93 22.11 6.69
CA GLY A 271 -15.67 20.89 7.03
C GLY A 271 -15.85 20.73 8.54
N ARG A 272 -14.78 20.91 9.33
CA ARG A 272 -14.82 20.89 10.81
C ARG A 272 -15.73 21.98 11.38
N ASP A 273 -15.61 23.21 10.88
CA ASP A 273 -16.42 24.34 11.33
C ASP A 273 -17.91 24.10 11.01
N ALA A 274 -18.22 23.57 9.82
CA ALA A 274 -19.57 23.20 9.43
C ALA A 274 -20.13 22.05 10.28
N PHE A 275 -19.29 21.08 10.65
CA PHE A 275 -19.67 20.00 11.55
C PHE A 275 -20.01 20.51 12.96
N ILE A 276 -19.18 21.38 13.52
CA ILE A 276 -19.44 22.02 14.82
C ILE A 276 -20.76 22.81 14.77
N ALA A 277 -20.99 23.57 13.70
CA ALA A 277 -22.25 24.30 13.50
C ALA A 277 -23.46 23.36 13.45
N ALA A 278 -23.33 22.19 12.81
CA ALA A 278 -24.37 21.18 12.79
C ALA A 278 -24.71 20.67 14.20
N LEU A 279 -23.70 20.36 15.02
CA LEU A 279 -23.90 19.89 16.39
C LEU A 279 -24.55 20.97 17.29
N VAL A 280 -24.13 22.24 17.14
CA VAL A 280 -24.75 23.36 17.87
C VAL A 280 -26.22 23.51 17.47
N ALA A 281 -26.53 23.46 16.17
CA ALA A 281 -27.91 23.54 15.69
C ALA A 281 -28.77 22.35 16.13
N MET A 282 -28.19 21.14 16.22
CA MET A 282 -28.86 19.99 16.82
C MET A 282 -29.21 20.21 18.28
N GLY A 283 -28.27 20.70 19.09
CA GLY A 283 -28.50 21.01 20.50
C GLY A 283 -29.56 22.09 20.72
N ALA A 284 -29.70 23.01 19.77
CA ALA A 284 -30.75 24.04 19.77
C ALA A 284 -32.07 23.58 19.11
N GLU A 285 -32.21 22.30 18.77
CA GLU A 285 -33.36 21.72 18.05
C GLU A 285 -33.71 22.37 16.69
N LYS A 286 -32.73 23.03 16.06
CA LYS A 286 -32.84 23.64 14.73
C LYS A 286 -32.44 22.64 13.64
N HIS A 287 -33.27 21.62 13.43
CA HIS A 287 -32.89 20.48 12.59
C HIS A 287 -32.66 20.81 11.10
N ALA A 288 -33.33 21.84 10.55
CA ALA A 288 -33.08 22.29 9.18
C ALA A 288 -31.69 22.93 9.03
N ASP A 289 -31.30 23.79 9.97
CA ASP A 289 -29.97 24.43 10.02
C ASP A 289 -28.87 23.40 10.27
N ALA A 290 -29.15 22.41 11.13
CA ALA A 290 -28.26 21.27 11.36
C ALA A 290 -28.06 20.46 10.07
N MET A 291 -29.12 20.22 9.30
CA MET A 291 -29.05 19.51 8.02
C MET A 291 -28.24 20.29 6.99
N ALA A 292 -28.45 21.60 6.87
CA ALA A 292 -27.67 22.43 5.95
C ALA A 292 -26.17 22.43 6.32
N SER A 293 -25.87 22.50 7.62
CA SER A 293 -24.48 22.52 8.12
C SER A 293 -23.79 21.18 7.94
N ILE A 294 -24.47 20.05 8.17
CA ILE A 294 -23.87 18.72 7.98
C ILE A 294 -23.64 18.38 6.50
N GLU A 295 -24.52 18.81 5.60
CA GLU A 295 -24.30 18.63 4.16
C GLU A 295 -23.13 19.50 3.66
N LYS A 296 -22.90 20.68 4.25
CA LYS A 296 -21.70 21.48 3.98
C LYS A 296 -20.42 20.78 4.46
N ALA A 297 -20.47 20.13 5.63
CA ALA A 297 -19.35 19.32 6.12
C ALA A 297 -19.06 18.11 5.20
N LEU A 298 -20.11 17.43 4.73
CA LEU A 298 -20.00 16.33 3.77
C LEU A 298 -19.56 16.77 2.37
N ALA A 299 -19.87 18.00 1.95
CA ALA A 299 -19.33 18.54 0.70
C ALA A 299 -17.81 18.74 0.78
N ALA A 300 -17.28 19.04 1.97
CA ALA A 300 -15.84 19.18 2.21
C ALA A 300 -15.14 17.83 2.39
N ASP A 301 -15.78 16.87 3.09
CA ASP A 301 -15.28 15.50 3.28
C ASP A 301 -16.43 14.47 3.10
N PRO A 302 -16.70 14.03 1.84
CA PRO A 302 -17.84 13.15 1.55
C PRO A 302 -17.75 11.76 2.19
N GLY A 303 -16.53 11.32 2.54
CA GLY A 303 -16.27 10.00 3.10
C GLY A 303 -16.27 9.94 4.62
N ASN A 304 -16.47 11.09 5.29
CA ASN A 304 -16.35 11.17 6.73
C ASN A 304 -17.45 10.38 7.47
N LYS A 305 -17.05 9.31 8.17
CA LYS A 305 -17.98 8.42 8.88
C LYS A 305 -18.79 9.14 9.97
N GLU A 306 -18.20 10.11 10.66
CA GLU A 306 -18.86 10.87 11.73
C GLU A 306 -19.90 11.84 11.16
N TYR A 307 -19.61 12.46 10.01
CA TYR A 307 -20.54 13.38 9.35
C TYR A 307 -21.75 12.63 8.80
N LEU A 308 -21.50 11.47 8.17
CA LEU A 308 -22.55 10.57 7.67
C LEU A 308 -23.47 10.10 8.80
N ALA A 309 -22.89 9.65 9.92
CA ALA A 309 -23.66 9.22 11.10
C ALA A 309 -24.48 10.36 11.70
N THR A 310 -23.91 11.56 11.81
CA THR A 310 -24.60 12.75 12.32
C THR A 310 -25.76 13.17 11.41
N ARG A 311 -25.59 13.12 10.09
CA ARG A 311 -26.68 13.36 9.13
C ARG A 311 -27.84 12.40 9.36
N ASP A 312 -27.55 11.12 9.57
CA ASP A 312 -28.59 10.12 9.81
C ASP A 312 -29.32 10.33 11.15
N LEU A 313 -28.61 10.81 12.18
CA LEU A 313 -29.22 11.24 13.44
C LEU A 313 -30.16 12.43 13.24
N ILE A 314 -29.73 13.47 12.49
CA ILE A 314 -30.58 14.63 12.18
C ILE A 314 -31.84 14.19 11.42
N LYS A 315 -31.71 13.33 10.41
CA LYS A 315 -32.84 12.78 9.66
C LYS A 315 -33.84 12.05 10.56
N LYS A 316 -33.36 11.27 11.53
CA LYS A 316 -34.22 10.58 12.51
C LYS A 316 -34.95 11.57 13.42
N SER A 317 -34.28 12.62 13.88
CA SER A 317 -34.88 13.66 14.73
C SER A 317 -35.96 14.46 13.99
N MET A 318 -35.76 14.75 12.70
CA MET A 318 -36.76 15.44 11.87
C MET A 318 -38.04 14.63 11.63
N LYS A 319 -37.96 13.29 11.64
CA LYS A 319 -39.12 12.40 11.45
C LYS A 319 -39.96 12.21 12.73
N LYS A 320 -39.47 12.68 13.89
CA LYS A 320 -40.17 12.56 15.19
C LYS A 320 -41.03 13.79 15.54
N LYS A 321 -41.02 14.84 14.72
CA LYS A 321 -41.94 15.99 14.77
C LYS A 321 -43.05 15.78 13.73
#